data_AF-A0A431HPX8-F1
#
_entry.id   AF-A0A431HPX8-F1
#
_cell.length_a   1.000
_cell.length_b   1.000
_cell.length_c   1.000
_cell.angle_alpha   90.00
_cell.angle_beta   90.00
_cell.angle_gamma   90.00
#
_symmetry.space_group_name_H-M   'P 1'
#
loop_
_entity.id
_entity.type
_entity.pdbx_description
1 polymer ?
#
loop_
_entity_poly.entity_id
_entity_poly.type
_entity_poly.pdbx_seq_one_letter_code
_entity_poly.pdbx_strand_id
1 'polypeptide(L)'
;MPACLLALALALLVSITFELRRPDAEDMANARARSDLRVLLTALNTYRETQLTFPSTPAGLQALHGAGILPHVPLDPWQRPYIYRHPGRHREIDLLSTGPDGIESADDIAIWRLYGQP
;
A
#
# COMPACT_ATOMS: atom_id res chain seq x y z
N MET A 1 21.37 15.00 -43.24
CA MET A 1 21.89 13.70 -42.78
C MET A 1 22.38 13.67 -41.32
N PRO A 2 22.90 14.74 -40.66
CA PRO A 2 23.41 14.63 -39.28
C PRO A 2 22.32 14.62 -38.19
N ALA A 3 21.16 15.26 -38.43
CA ALA A 3 20.08 15.35 -37.43
C ALA A 3 19.43 14.00 -37.08
N CYS A 4 19.30 13.08 -38.05
CA CYS A 4 18.72 11.76 -37.79
C CYS A 4 19.62 10.87 -36.92
N LEU A 5 20.95 11.01 -37.06
CA LEU A 5 21.91 10.23 -36.26
C LEU A 5 21.88 10.65 -34.79
N LEU A 6 21.71 11.94 -34.51
CA LEU A 6 21.57 12.45 -33.14
C LEU A 6 20.27 11.95 -32.49
N ALA A 7 19.15 12.01 -33.21
CA ALA A 7 17.85 11.54 -32.70
C ALA A 7 17.85 10.03 -32.42
N LEU A 8 18.48 9.23 -33.29
CA LEU A 8 18.66 7.79 -33.08
C LEU A 8 19.59 7.49 -31.89
N ALA A 9 20.68 8.23 -31.73
CA ALA A 9 21.60 8.07 -30.60
C ALA A 9 20.91 8.41 -29.26
N LEU A 10 20.12 9.49 -29.22
CA LEU A 10 19.33 9.86 -28.04
C LEU A 10 18.27 8.80 -27.71
N ALA A 11 17.54 8.30 -28.71
CA ALA A 11 16.56 7.24 -28.52
C ALA A 11 17.19 5.93 -28.00
N LEU A 12 18.40 5.60 -28.48
CA LEU A 12 19.16 4.43 -28.02
C LEU A 12 19.64 4.61 -26.57
N LEU A 13 20.18 5.78 -26.23
CA LEU A 13 20.63 6.11 -24.87
C LEU A 13 19.47 6.03 -23.87
N VAL A 14 18.30 6.60 -24.20
CA VAL A 14 17.10 6.49 -23.37
C VAL A 14 16.68 5.04 -23.20
N SER A 15 16.67 4.24 -24.27
CA SER A 15 16.32 2.82 -24.22
C SER A 15 17.26 2.00 -23.34
N ILE A 16 18.58 2.26 -23.40
CA ILE A 16 19.58 1.59 -22.55
C ILE A 16 19.40 1.95 -21.08
N THR A 17 19.15 3.22 -20.76
CA THR A 17 18.94 3.66 -19.36
C THR A 17 17.66 3.10 -18.75
N PHE A 18 16.65 2.77 -19.57
CA PHE A 18 15.38 2.21 -19.13
C PHE A 18 15.52 0.76 -18.65
N GLU A 19 16.34 -0.07 -19.31
CA GLU A 19 16.54 -1.49 -18.94
C GLU A 19 17.31 -1.69 -17.63
N LEU A 20 18.11 -0.71 -17.19
CA LEU A 20 18.89 -0.77 -15.95
C LEU A 20 18.06 -0.55 -14.67
N ARG A 21 16.79 -0.15 -14.79
CA ARG A 21 15.93 0.21 -13.65
C ARG A 21 14.71 -0.70 -13.55
N ARG A 22 14.93 -2.02 -13.59
CA ARG A 22 13.89 -2.96 -13.15
C ARG A 22 13.79 -2.84 -11.62
N PRO A 23 12.62 -2.47 -11.06
CA PRO A 23 12.44 -2.49 -9.62
C PRO A 23 12.70 -3.91 -9.12
N ASP A 24 13.40 -4.01 -7.99
CA ASP A 24 13.64 -5.32 -7.38
C ASP A 24 12.34 -5.88 -6.76
N ALA A 25 12.40 -7.13 -6.32
CA ALA A 25 11.23 -7.79 -5.73
C ALA A 25 10.72 -7.08 -4.46
N GLU A 26 11.61 -6.41 -3.72
CA GLU A 26 11.27 -5.69 -2.50
C GLU A 26 10.53 -4.38 -2.81
N ASP A 27 11.00 -3.62 -3.79
CA ASP A 27 10.32 -2.43 -4.30
C ASP A 27 8.90 -2.76 -4.78
N MET A 28 8.76 -3.87 -5.51
CA MET A 28 7.45 -4.36 -5.96
C MET A 28 6.55 -4.75 -4.78
N ALA A 29 7.07 -5.48 -3.79
CA ALA A 29 6.35 -5.83 -2.58
C ALA A 29 5.90 -4.57 -1.82
N ASN A 30 6.82 -3.66 -1.56
CA ASN A 30 6.55 -2.39 -0.89
C ASN A 30 5.50 -1.56 -1.63
N ALA A 31 5.56 -1.50 -2.96
CA ALA A 31 4.57 -0.82 -3.78
C ALA A 31 3.18 -1.47 -3.68
N ARG A 32 3.12 -2.81 -3.71
CA ARG A 32 1.88 -3.56 -3.53
C ARG A 32 1.27 -3.33 -2.15
N ALA A 33 2.06 -3.42 -1.09
CA ALA A 33 1.60 -3.15 0.26
C ALA A 33 0.96 -1.76 0.39
N ARG A 34 1.60 -0.72 -0.18
CA ARG A 34 1.06 0.65 -0.19
C ARG A 34 -0.25 0.75 -0.97
N SER A 35 -0.38 0.02 -2.08
CA SER A 35 -1.62 -0.04 -2.86
C SER A 35 -2.75 -0.67 -2.06
N ASP A 36 -2.50 -1.83 -1.46
CA ASP A 36 -3.48 -2.58 -0.68
C ASP A 36 -3.95 -1.77 0.53
N LEU A 37 -3.05 -1.07 1.23
CA LEU A 37 -3.41 -0.17 2.33
C LEU A 37 -4.37 0.96 1.91
N ARG A 38 -4.22 1.51 0.70
CA ARG A 38 -5.14 2.54 0.18
C ARG A 38 -6.52 1.96 -0.13
N VAL A 39 -6.57 0.74 -0.67
CA VAL A 39 -7.83 0.02 -0.94
C VAL A 39 -8.56 -0.27 0.37
N LEU A 40 -7.84 -0.80 1.37
CA LEU A 40 -8.36 -1.07 2.71
C LEU A 40 -8.86 0.21 3.40
N LEU A 41 -8.10 1.31 3.33
CA LEU A 41 -8.55 2.61 3.86
C LEU A 41 -9.85 3.08 3.19
N THR A 42 -9.94 2.95 1.87
CA THR A 42 -11.15 3.31 1.11
C THR A 42 -12.34 2.47 1.58
N ALA A 43 -12.15 1.16 1.71
CA ALA A 43 -13.19 0.26 2.19
C ALA A 43 -13.63 0.57 3.63
N LEU A 44 -12.69 0.90 4.52
CA LEU A 44 -12.98 1.35 5.88
C LEU A 44 -13.81 2.63 5.91
N ASN A 45 -13.50 3.59 5.02
CA ASN A 45 -14.30 4.82 4.91
C ASN A 45 -15.72 4.53 4.43
N THR A 46 -15.90 3.66 3.43
CA THR A 46 -17.23 3.21 2.99
C THR A 46 -17.99 2.49 4.11
N TYR A 47 -17.30 1.67 4.90
CA TYR A 47 -17.90 1.03 6.07
C TYR A 47 -18.40 2.09 7.07
N ARG A 48 -17.57 3.10 7.37
CA ARG A 48 -17.96 4.20 8.25
C ARG A 48 -19.14 4.99 7.71
N GLU A 49 -19.21 5.24 6.41
CA GLU A 49 -20.35 5.95 5.81
C GLU A 49 -21.67 5.19 5.98
N THR A 50 -21.64 3.86 5.89
CA THR A 50 -22.83 3.02 5.99
C THR A 50 -23.22 2.68 7.44
N GLN A 51 -22.24 2.44 8.31
CA GLN A 51 -22.44 2.04 9.71
C GLN A 51 -22.27 3.19 10.72
N LEU A 52 -21.94 4.39 10.23
CA LEU A 52 -21.61 5.59 11.02
C LEU A 52 -20.43 5.43 11.99
N THR A 53 -19.70 4.31 11.91
CA THR A 53 -18.55 4.01 12.77
C THR A 53 -17.58 3.08 12.06
N PHE A 54 -16.31 3.11 12.46
CA PHE A 54 -15.32 2.15 12.00
C PHE A 54 -15.50 0.78 12.69
N PRO A 55 -15.07 -0.32 12.07
CA PRO A 55 -15.08 -1.63 12.72
C PRO A 55 -14.35 -1.62 14.06
N SER A 56 -14.79 -2.44 15.01
CA SER A 56 -14.04 -2.64 16.25
C SER A 56 -12.77 -3.43 15.99
N THR A 57 -11.72 -3.24 16.80
CA THR A 57 -10.46 -3.98 16.65
C THR A 57 -10.64 -5.52 16.66
N PRO A 58 -11.53 -6.10 17.50
CA PRO A 58 -11.80 -7.55 17.45
C PRO A 58 -12.47 -8.02 16.15
N ALA A 59 -13.35 -7.22 15.55
CA ALA A 59 -13.95 -7.55 14.24
C ALA A 59 -12.93 -7.33 13.10
N GLY A 60 -12.09 -6.31 13.25
CA GLY A 60 -10.97 -6.00 12.37
C GLY A 60 -11.39 -5.76 10.93
N LEU A 61 -10.46 -6.03 10.01
CA LEU A 61 -10.69 -5.90 8.57
C LEU A 61 -11.69 -6.94 8.04
N GLN A 62 -11.96 -8.02 8.77
CA GLN A 62 -12.95 -9.03 8.35
C GLN A 62 -14.37 -8.48 8.33
N ALA A 63 -14.66 -7.42 9.10
CA ALA A 63 -15.92 -6.71 9.02
C ALA A 63 -16.20 -6.15 7.61
N LEU A 64 -15.16 -5.80 6.85
CA LEU A 64 -15.29 -5.29 5.48
C LEU A 64 -15.78 -6.38 4.52
N HIS A 65 -15.35 -7.63 4.75
CA HIS A 65 -15.84 -8.77 4.00
C HIS A 65 -17.27 -9.13 4.40
N GLY A 66 -17.55 -9.19 5.71
CA GLY A 66 -18.90 -9.46 6.22
C GLY A 66 -19.95 -8.43 5.79
N ALA A 67 -19.54 -7.16 5.59
CA ALA A 67 -20.39 -6.10 5.07
C ALA A 67 -20.52 -6.10 3.52
N GLY A 68 -19.82 -7.01 2.82
CA GLY A 68 -19.85 -7.09 1.36
C GLY A 68 -19.09 -5.96 0.64
N ILE A 69 -18.26 -5.20 1.35
CA ILE A 69 -17.46 -4.09 0.77
C ILE A 69 -16.24 -4.66 0.04
N LEU A 70 -15.65 -5.72 0.58
CA LEU A 70 -14.53 -6.44 -0.04
C LEU A 70 -14.90 -7.91 -0.29
N PRO A 71 -14.50 -8.48 -1.44
CA PRO A 71 -14.72 -9.89 -1.71
C PRO A 71 -13.90 -10.80 -0.78
N HIS A 72 -12.74 -10.33 -0.32
CA HIS A 72 -11.92 -10.93 0.72
C HIS A 72 -10.95 -9.87 1.27
N VAL A 73 -10.39 -10.11 2.45
CA VAL A 73 -9.31 -9.28 3.00
C VAL A 73 -7.98 -9.79 2.46
N PRO A 74 -7.19 -8.96 1.73
CA PRO A 74 -5.89 -9.38 1.22
C PRO A 74 -4.89 -9.57 2.36
N LEU A 75 -3.93 -10.48 2.13
CA LEU A 75 -2.70 -10.54 2.91
C LEU A 75 -1.67 -9.57 2.30
N ASP A 76 -0.73 -9.13 3.12
CA ASP A 76 0.39 -8.34 2.64
C ASP A 76 1.34 -9.18 1.75
N PRO A 77 2.30 -8.54 1.05
CA PRO A 77 3.23 -9.23 0.16
C PRO A 77 4.04 -10.35 0.82
N TRP A 78 4.21 -10.29 2.15
CA TRP A 78 4.93 -11.28 2.96
C TRP A 78 3.98 -12.30 3.60
N GLN A 79 2.75 -12.41 3.09
CA GLN A 79 1.71 -13.36 3.51
C GLN A 79 1.25 -13.18 4.95
N ARG A 80 1.30 -11.94 5.46
CA ARG A 80 0.85 -11.60 6.82
C ARG A 80 -0.44 -10.78 6.76
N PRO A 81 -1.32 -10.91 7.77
CA PRO A 81 -2.47 -10.02 7.88
C PRO A 81 -2.03 -8.58 8.11
N TYR A 82 -2.72 -7.63 7.49
CA TYR A 82 -2.58 -6.22 7.83
C TYR A 82 -3.03 -5.97 9.28
N ILE A 83 -2.31 -5.09 9.97
CA ILE A 83 -2.66 -4.65 11.31
C ILE A 83 -3.61 -3.47 11.20
N TYR A 84 -4.77 -3.61 11.87
CA TYR A 84 -5.79 -2.59 11.97
C TYR A 84 -6.14 -2.33 13.45
N ARG A 85 -6.27 -1.05 13.82
CA ARG A 85 -6.69 -0.64 15.17
C ARG A 85 -7.63 0.53 15.12
N HIS A 86 -8.68 0.46 15.94
CA HIS A 86 -9.60 1.54 16.21
C HIS A 86 -10.05 1.48 17.68
N PRO A 87 -9.84 2.56 18.47
CA PRO A 87 -9.12 3.80 18.11
C PRO A 87 -7.63 3.56 17.83
N GLY A 88 -7.05 4.32 16.88
CA GLY A 88 -5.63 4.26 16.53
C GLY A 88 -4.73 4.99 17.52
N ARG A 89 -3.42 4.70 17.48
CA ARG A 89 -2.38 5.37 18.28
C ARG A 89 -1.88 6.65 17.61
N HIS A 90 -1.85 6.69 16.28
CA HIS A 90 -1.30 7.82 15.51
C HIS A 90 -2.39 8.71 14.92
N ARG A 91 -3.51 8.11 14.50
CA ARG A 91 -4.68 8.78 13.91
C ARG A 91 -5.95 8.11 14.45
N GLU A 92 -7.11 8.51 13.94
CA GLU A 92 -8.41 7.90 14.29
C GLU A 92 -8.38 6.37 14.14
N ILE A 93 -7.71 5.89 13.09
CA ILE A 93 -7.39 4.48 12.87
C ILE A 93 -5.89 4.31 12.62
N ASP A 94 -5.33 3.17 13.03
CA ASP A 94 -4.04 2.71 12.54
C ASP A 94 -4.26 1.57 11.54
N LEU A 95 -3.57 1.64 10.40
CA LEU A 95 -3.56 0.60 9.38
C LEU A 95 -2.15 0.47 8.80
N LEU A 96 -1.53 -0.70 8.92
CA LEU A 96 -0.13 -0.92 8.53
C LEU A 96 0.16 -2.39 8.15
N SER A 97 1.26 -2.60 7.43
CA SER A 97 1.94 -3.89 7.28
C SER A 97 3.29 -3.81 7.99
N THR A 98 3.66 -4.89 8.67
CA THR A 98 4.94 -5.07 9.37
C THR A 98 6.10 -5.32 8.42
N GLY A 99 5.89 -5.19 7.11
CA GLY A 99 6.98 -5.32 6.16
C GLY A 99 7.62 -6.72 6.11
N PRO A 100 8.87 -6.80 5.62
CA PRO A 100 9.60 -8.06 5.44
C PRO A 100 9.96 -8.74 6.75
N ASP A 101 10.34 -8.00 7.78
CA ASP A 101 10.82 -8.56 9.05
C ASP A 101 9.68 -9.14 9.91
N GLY A 102 8.45 -8.61 9.76
CA GLY A 102 7.28 -9.06 10.50
C GLY A 102 7.19 -8.50 11.91
N ILE A 103 7.99 -7.48 12.20
CA ILE A 103 8.11 -6.89 13.53
C ILE A 103 7.57 -5.48 13.42
N GLU A 104 6.57 -5.15 14.25
CA GLU A 104 6.04 -3.79 14.24
C GLU A 104 7.10 -2.79 14.74
N SER A 105 7.53 -1.91 13.85
CA SER A 105 8.77 -1.16 13.95
C SER A 105 8.70 0.18 13.21
N ALA A 106 9.78 0.96 13.26
CA ALA A 106 9.85 2.27 12.61
C ALA A 106 9.88 2.19 11.06
N ASP A 107 10.20 1.04 10.49
CA ASP A 107 10.28 0.76 9.06
C ASP A 107 8.96 0.26 8.43
N ASP A 108 7.94 0.00 9.26
CA ASP A 108 6.62 -0.45 8.80
C ASP A 108 6.01 0.41 7.68
N ILE A 109 5.25 -0.26 6.82
CA ILE A 109 4.47 0.40 5.78
C ILE A 109 3.12 0.77 6.37
N ALA A 110 3.01 2.01 6.82
CA ALA A 110 1.85 2.51 7.54
C ALA A 110 1.09 3.58 6.76
N ILE A 111 -0.25 3.53 6.79
CA ILE A 111 -1.11 4.44 6.02
C ILE A 111 -0.87 5.92 6.36
N TRP A 112 -0.63 6.24 7.63
CA TRP A 112 -0.41 7.62 8.08
C TRP A 112 0.94 8.19 7.62
N ARG A 113 1.91 7.33 7.28
CA ARG A 113 3.20 7.77 6.70
C ARG A 113 3.07 8.08 5.20
N LEU A 114 2.03 7.59 4.52
CA LEU A 114 1.85 7.78 3.07
C LEU A 114 1.32 9.17 2.69
N TYR A 115 0.68 9.89 3.62
CA TYR A 115 0.06 11.19 3.37
C TYR A 115 0.80 12.36 4.05
N GLY A 116 2.06 12.14 4.45
CA GLY A 116 2.90 13.11 5.15
C GLY A 116 2.72 13.07 6.67
N GLN A 117 3.84 13.15 7.40
CA GLN A 117 3.83 13.55 8.81
C GLN A 117 3.19 14.95 8.90
N PRO A 118 2.41 15.28 9.95
CA PRO A 118 2.05 16.67 10.17
C PRO A 118 3.28 17.57 10.25
#